data_AF-A0A1G7BHG6-F1
#
_entry.id   AF-A0A1G7BHG6-F1
#
_cell.length_a   1.000
_cell.length_b   1.000
_cell.length_c   1.000
_cell.angle_alpha   90.00
_cell.angle_beta   90.00
_cell.angle_gamma   90.00
#
_symmetry.space_group_name_H-M   'P 1'
#
loop_
_entity.id
_entity.type
_entity.pdbx_description
1 polymer ?
#
loop_
_entity_poly.entity_id
_entity_poly.type
_entity_poly.pdbx_seq_one_letter_code
_entity_poly.pdbx_strand_id
1 'polypeptide(L)'
;MRAHATVFVLGLALALTAPAMADEDPATDAPGAAYCKAIAHQCGRACDDTTEPGSVSAAACEARCAVDRAACEARDGLSGVEPWLADKTDKLDRFMQGFDEGFDPDDAPDSVASCGARQETCETQCEQRHPHDDYARSGCDSVCALDRATCEANAGVEAARPFIEREARRLEEFFDGLLGDGEPAPPEPPTWGEPNPDGTVDL
;
A
#
# COMPACT_ATOMS: atom_id res chain seq x y z
N MET A 1 51.33 -0.04 -45.50
CA MET A 1 51.53 1.04 -44.51
C MET A 1 50.41 0.94 -43.50
N ARG A 2 50.73 0.54 -42.26
CA ARG A 2 49.78 0.36 -41.15
C ARG A 2 49.73 1.67 -40.36
N ALA A 3 48.54 2.20 -40.11
CA ALA A 3 48.33 3.29 -39.16
C ALA A 3 47.44 2.74 -38.03
N HIS A 4 48.04 2.53 -36.87
CA HIS A 4 47.38 2.21 -35.63
C HIS A 4 46.90 3.52 -35.00
N ALA A 5 45.59 3.67 -34.79
CA ALA A 5 45.01 4.76 -34.00
C ALA A 5 44.79 4.26 -32.57
N THR A 6 45.72 4.62 -31.70
CA THR A 6 45.69 4.36 -30.26
C THR A 6 44.70 5.33 -29.60
N VAL A 7 43.57 4.84 -29.09
CA VAL A 7 42.65 5.65 -28.28
C VAL A 7 43.08 5.55 -26.81
N PHE A 8 43.39 6.71 -26.24
CA PHE A 8 43.75 6.91 -24.84
C PHE A 8 42.56 6.62 -23.93
N VAL A 9 42.73 5.68 -22.99
CA VAL A 9 41.84 5.52 -21.82
C VAL A 9 42.26 6.58 -20.80
N LEU A 10 41.52 7.69 -20.73
CA LEU A 10 41.69 8.69 -19.68
C LEU A 10 41.04 8.16 -18.40
N GLY A 11 41.87 7.78 -17.43
CA GLY A 11 41.41 7.38 -16.09
C GLY A 11 40.81 8.57 -15.35
N LEU A 12 39.49 8.56 -15.18
CA LEU A 12 38.78 9.45 -14.27
C LEU A 12 38.93 8.89 -12.85
N ALA A 13 39.93 9.40 -12.12
CA ALA A 13 40.04 9.23 -10.69
C ALA A 13 38.95 10.09 -10.01
N LEU A 14 37.79 9.49 -9.77
CA LEU A 14 36.76 10.05 -8.89
C LEU A 14 37.27 10.02 -7.45
N ALA A 15 37.83 11.15 -7.01
CA ALA A 15 38.01 11.45 -5.60
C ALA A 15 36.62 11.71 -4.99
N LEU A 16 36.02 10.67 -4.42
CA LEU A 16 34.84 10.77 -3.57
C LEU A 16 35.25 11.43 -2.24
N THR A 17 35.22 12.76 -2.18
CA THR A 17 35.15 13.45 -0.89
C THR A 17 33.71 13.34 -0.40
N ALA A 18 33.49 12.47 0.59
CA ALA A 18 32.23 12.41 1.31
C ALA A 18 31.95 13.77 1.96
N PRO A 19 30.73 14.33 1.86
CA PRO A 19 30.34 15.44 2.70
C PRO A 19 30.31 14.94 4.16
N ALA A 20 30.86 15.74 5.07
CA ALA A 20 30.69 15.57 6.49
C ALA A 20 29.18 15.60 6.80
N MET A 21 28.62 14.43 7.06
CA MET A 21 27.24 14.25 7.50
C MET A 21 27.13 14.91 8.87
N ALA A 22 26.19 15.85 8.99
CA ALA A 22 25.76 16.41 10.25
C ALA A 22 25.25 15.28 11.15
N ASP A 23 25.47 15.41 12.46
CA ASP A 23 24.94 14.54 13.50
C ASP A 23 23.40 14.51 13.46
N GLU A 24 22.84 13.59 12.67
CA GLU A 24 21.45 13.14 12.78
C GLU A 24 21.44 11.85 13.61
N ASP A 25 20.63 11.85 14.67
CA ASP A 25 20.46 10.77 15.64
C ASP A 25 20.31 9.39 14.95
N PRO A 26 21.20 8.39 15.21
CA PRO A 26 21.19 7.10 14.52
C PRO A 26 20.14 6.11 15.05
N ALA A 27 19.11 6.58 15.75
CA ALA A 27 18.09 5.73 16.34
C ALA A 27 16.72 6.04 15.74
N THR A 28 16.33 5.33 14.67
CA THR A 28 14.96 4.82 14.40
C THR A 28 14.67 4.43 12.93
N ASP A 29 15.61 4.47 12.00
CA ASP A 29 15.34 3.90 10.66
C ASP A 29 15.44 2.36 10.70
N ALA A 30 14.28 1.70 10.61
CA ALA A 30 14.23 0.27 10.32
C ALA A 30 15.06 -0.01 9.04
N PRO A 31 15.81 -1.12 8.97
CA PRO A 31 16.69 -1.39 7.84
C PRO A 31 15.97 -1.39 6.47
N GLY A 32 14.64 -1.55 6.44
CA GLY A 32 13.86 -1.46 5.21
C GLY A 32 13.58 -0.03 4.73
N ALA A 33 13.43 0.97 5.61
CA ALA A 33 13.18 2.36 5.20
C ALA A 33 14.35 2.93 4.37
N ALA A 34 15.59 2.70 4.83
CA ALA A 34 16.80 3.10 4.11
C ALA A 34 16.93 2.37 2.76
N TYR A 35 16.56 1.09 2.72
CA TYR A 35 16.54 0.28 1.50
C TYR A 35 15.50 0.77 0.48
N CYS A 36 14.27 1.04 0.93
CA CYS A 36 13.19 1.56 0.08
C CYS A 36 13.54 2.93 -0.51
N LYS A 37 14.14 3.81 0.29
CA LYS A 37 14.63 5.12 -0.17
C LYS A 37 15.73 4.96 -1.22
N ALA A 38 16.65 4.02 -1.04
CA ALA A 38 17.72 3.75 -2.01
C ALA A 38 17.19 3.22 -3.34
N ILE A 39 16.22 2.29 -3.33
CA ILE A 39 15.58 1.77 -4.55
C ILE A 39 14.79 2.87 -5.27
N ALA A 40 13.99 3.65 -4.55
CA ALA A 40 13.23 4.75 -5.16
C ALA A 40 14.16 5.76 -5.85
N HIS A 41 15.30 6.09 -5.22
CA HIS A 41 16.30 6.97 -5.81
C HIS A 41 17.00 6.36 -7.03
N GLN A 42 17.24 5.04 -7.03
CA GLN A 42 17.80 4.35 -8.19
C GLN A 42 16.81 4.29 -9.35
N CYS A 43 15.51 4.10 -9.06
CA CYS A 43 14.43 4.12 -10.04
C CYS A 43 14.32 5.49 -10.71
N GLY A 44 14.31 6.58 -9.94
CA GLY A 44 14.29 7.95 -10.47
C GLY A 44 15.44 8.23 -11.43
N ARG A 45 16.69 7.87 -11.05
CA ARG A 45 17.86 8.03 -11.93
C ARG A 45 17.75 7.21 -13.22
N ALA A 46 17.25 5.98 -13.14
CA ALA A 46 17.04 5.16 -14.32
C ALA A 46 15.97 5.78 -15.25
N CYS A 47 14.92 6.39 -14.71
CA CYS A 47 13.94 7.14 -15.49
C CYS A 47 14.56 8.35 -16.18
N ASP A 48 15.35 9.15 -15.44
CA ASP A 48 16.04 10.32 -15.98
C ASP A 48 17.00 9.96 -17.13
N ASP A 49 17.69 8.81 -17.02
CA ASP A 49 18.64 8.35 -18.04
C ASP A 49 17.94 7.77 -19.30
N THR A 50 16.71 7.28 -19.17
CA THR A 50 16.00 6.54 -20.24
C THR A 50 14.87 7.31 -20.90
N THR A 51 14.48 8.46 -20.34
CA THR A 51 13.34 9.24 -20.84
C THR A 51 13.74 10.70 -21.09
N GLU A 52 13.09 11.32 -22.08
CA GLU A 52 13.31 12.76 -22.33
C GLU A 52 12.57 13.59 -21.27
N PRO A 53 13.22 14.59 -20.64
CA PRO A 53 12.57 15.43 -19.63
C PRO A 53 11.28 16.08 -20.13
N GLY A 54 10.19 15.93 -19.39
CA GLY A 54 8.87 16.46 -19.74
C GLY A 54 8.05 15.62 -20.72
N SER A 55 8.58 14.46 -21.15
CA SER A 55 7.82 13.50 -21.98
C SER A 55 6.75 12.75 -21.16
N VAL A 56 5.73 12.23 -21.84
CA VAL A 56 4.72 11.34 -21.23
C VAL A 56 5.39 10.08 -20.66
N SER A 57 6.45 9.58 -21.31
CA SER A 57 7.27 8.48 -20.80
C SER A 57 7.98 8.80 -19.49
N ALA A 58 8.49 10.03 -19.31
CA ALA A 58 9.10 10.46 -18.06
C ALA A 58 8.05 10.48 -16.93
N ALA A 59 6.88 11.08 -17.18
CA ALA A 59 5.79 11.12 -16.21
C ALA A 59 5.29 9.71 -15.82
N ALA A 60 5.16 8.80 -16.79
CA ALA A 60 4.78 7.41 -16.52
C ALA A 60 5.85 6.66 -15.71
N CYS A 61 7.13 6.91 -15.99
CA CYS A 61 8.24 6.30 -15.28
C CYS A 61 8.31 6.79 -13.82
N GLU A 62 8.18 8.10 -13.59
CA GLU A 62 8.08 8.70 -12.26
C GLU A 62 6.90 8.15 -11.46
N ALA A 63 5.72 8.04 -12.09
CA ALA A 63 4.53 7.48 -11.44
C ALA A 63 4.77 6.03 -10.99
N ARG A 64 5.43 5.21 -11.81
CA ARG A 64 5.78 3.83 -11.46
C ARG A 64 6.77 3.76 -10.30
N CYS A 65 7.82 4.59 -10.31
CA CYS A 65 8.76 4.67 -9.19
C CYS A 65 8.09 5.11 -7.88
N ALA A 66 7.10 6.01 -7.95
CA ALA A 66 6.32 6.43 -6.78
C ALA A 66 5.46 5.27 -6.22
N VAL A 67 4.85 4.46 -7.09
CA VAL A 67 4.10 3.26 -6.68
C VAL A 67 5.04 2.23 -6.04
N ASP A 68 6.19 1.94 -6.65
CA ASP A 68 7.16 0.99 -6.11
C ASP A 68 7.70 1.44 -4.74
N ARG A 69 7.90 2.74 -4.56
CA ARG A 69 8.26 3.34 -3.27
C ARG A 69 7.16 3.12 -2.23
N ALA A 70 5.91 3.49 -2.55
CA ALA A 70 4.79 3.34 -1.65
C ALA A 70 4.58 1.86 -1.25
N ALA A 71 4.74 0.93 -2.20
CA ALA A 71 4.66 -0.50 -1.93
C ALA A 71 5.80 -0.98 -1.01
N CYS A 72 7.01 -0.45 -1.19
CA CYS A 72 8.15 -0.78 -0.33
C CYS A 72 7.96 -0.25 1.09
N GLU A 73 7.53 1.01 1.25
CA GLU A 73 7.23 1.63 2.54
C GLU A 73 6.08 0.88 3.25
N ALA A 74 5.04 0.46 2.51
CA ALA A 74 3.97 -0.36 3.07
C ALA A 74 4.46 -1.73 3.55
N ARG A 75 5.34 -2.41 2.79
CA ARG A 75 5.94 -3.69 3.19
C ARG A 75 6.86 -3.56 4.40
N ASP A 76 7.66 -2.50 4.47
CA ASP A 76 8.52 -2.22 5.62
C ASP A 76 7.67 -2.00 6.88
N GLY A 77 6.62 -1.17 6.77
CA GLY A 77 5.65 -0.98 7.83
C GLY A 77 4.99 -2.28 8.28
N LEU A 78 4.66 -3.18 7.35
CA LEU A 78 4.11 -4.50 7.64
C LEU A 78 5.13 -5.43 8.32
N SER A 79 6.42 -5.35 7.97
CA SER A 79 7.46 -6.18 8.58
C SER A 79 7.71 -5.85 10.05
N GLY A 80 7.53 -4.58 10.44
CA GLY A 80 7.61 -4.15 11.84
C GLY A 80 6.46 -4.68 12.71
N VAL A 81 5.30 -4.95 12.09
CA VAL A 81 4.14 -5.52 12.77
C VAL A 81 3.98 -7.02 12.51
N GLU A 82 4.87 -7.66 11.74
CA GLU A 82 4.76 -9.06 11.31
C GLU A 82 4.55 -10.06 12.47
N PRO A 83 5.24 -9.94 13.63
CA PRO A 83 4.99 -10.84 14.77
C PRO A 83 3.60 -10.65 15.40
N TRP A 84 3.11 -9.41 15.44
CA TRP A 84 1.77 -9.09 15.92
C TRP A 84 0.69 -9.48 14.90
N LEU A 85 0.97 -9.26 13.61
CA LEU A 85 0.14 -9.67 12.50
C LEU A 85 0.06 -11.19 12.43
N ALA A 86 1.14 -11.95 12.63
CA ALA A 86 1.09 -13.41 12.61
C ALA A 86 0.15 -13.98 13.69
N ASP A 87 0.22 -13.47 14.93
CA ASP A 87 -0.74 -13.84 16.00
C ASP A 87 -2.18 -13.47 15.63
N LYS A 88 -2.36 -12.31 14.97
CA LYS A 88 -3.68 -11.88 14.50
C LYS A 88 -4.14 -12.64 13.27
N THR A 89 -3.25 -13.09 12.40
CA THR A 89 -3.55 -13.82 11.16
C THR A 89 -3.97 -15.22 11.52
N ASP A 90 -3.35 -15.90 12.49
CA ASP A 90 -3.84 -17.20 12.98
C ASP A 90 -5.25 -17.09 13.60
N LYS A 91 -5.55 -15.98 14.27
CA LYS A 91 -6.91 -15.72 14.81
C LYS A 91 -7.90 -15.37 13.70
N LEU A 92 -7.47 -14.60 12.71
CA LEU A 92 -8.27 -14.21 11.56
C LEU A 92 -8.53 -15.41 10.66
N ASP A 93 -7.55 -16.29 10.47
CA ASP A 93 -7.63 -17.49 9.65
C ASP A 93 -8.54 -18.52 10.32
N ARG A 94 -8.47 -18.67 11.65
CA ARG A 94 -9.44 -19.46 12.42
C ARG A 94 -10.86 -18.89 12.33
N PHE A 95 -10.99 -17.57 12.30
CA PHE A 95 -12.27 -16.88 12.11
C PHE A 95 -12.78 -17.04 10.68
N MET A 96 -11.90 -16.96 9.68
CA MET A 96 -12.17 -17.09 8.25
C MET A 96 -12.49 -18.52 7.82
N GLN A 97 -11.85 -19.52 8.41
CA GLN A 97 -12.22 -20.93 8.24
C GLN A 97 -13.64 -21.21 8.75
N GLY A 98 -14.17 -20.39 9.66
CA GLY A 98 -15.58 -20.43 10.05
C GLY A 98 -16.53 -19.82 9.01
N PHE A 99 -16.02 -19.10 8.00
CA PHE A 99 -16.79 -18.47 6.94
C PHE A 99 -16.83 -19.25 5.63
N ASP A 100 -15.89 -20.17 5.40
CA ASP A 100 -15.86 -21.02 4.20
C ASP A 100 -17.04 -22.02 4.12
N GLU A 101 -17.74 -22.28 5.23
CA GLU A 101 -18.85 -23.26 5.26
C GLU A 101 -20.21 -22.73 4.72
N GLY A 102 -20.26 -21.59 4.01
CA GLY A 102 -21.54 -21.04 3.53
C GLY A 102 -21.52 -20.09 2.34
N PHE A 103 -20.40 -19.95 1.63
CA PHE A 103 -20.34 -19.15 0.41
C PHE A 103 -20.45 -20.07 -0.80
N ASP A 104 -21.65 -20.16 -1.38
CA ASP A 104 -21.87 -20.89 -2.62
C ASP A 104 -21.49 -19.98 -3.81
N PRO A 105 -20.40 -20.26 -4.54
CA PRO A 105 -19.95 -19.40 -5.64
C PRO A 105 -20.92 -19.35 -6.81
N ASP A 106 -21.90 -20.25 -6.86
CA ASP A 106 -22.93 -20.31 -7.90
C ASP A 106 -24.05 -19.26 -7.74
N ASP A 107 -24.10 -18.52 -6.61
CA ASP A 107 -25.01 -17.38 -6.37
C ASP A 107 -24.35 -16.01 -6.62
N ALA A 108 -23.18 -15.97 -7.29
CA ALA A 108 -22.54 -14.71 -7.65
C ALA A 108 -23.47 -13.88 -8.57
N PRO A 109 -23.78 -12.62 -8.23
CA PRO A 109 -24.76 -11.83 -8.97
C PRO A 109 -24.35 -11.64 -10.44
N ASP A 110 -25.35 -11.46 -11.31
CA ASP A 110 -25.22 -11.12 -12.75
C ASP A 110 -24.23 -9.97 -13.05
N SER A 111 -23.81 -9.22 -12.02
CA SER A 111 -22.84 -8.13 -12.08
C SER A 111 -21.44 -8.55 -12.55
N VAL A 112 -20.93 -9.73 -12.20
CA VAL A 112 -19.58 -10.17 -12.65
C VAL A 112 -19.57 -10.45 -14.16
N ALA A 113 -20.62 -11.10 -14.68
CA ALA A 113 -20.79 -11.31 -16.11
C ALA A 113 -20.93 -9.97 -16.86
N SER A 114 -21.58 -8.97 -16.24
CA SER A 114 -21.69 -7.62 -16.82
C SER A 114 -20.35 -6.86 -16.89
N CYS A 115 -19.40 -7.16 -15.99
CA CYS A 115 -18.06 -6.57 -16.02
C CYS A 115 -17.25 -7.04 -17.24
N GLY A 116 -17.37 -8.32 -17.61
CA GLY A 116 -16.75 -8.86 -18.82
C GLY A 116 -17.24 -8.17 -20.10
N ALA A 117 -18.56 -8.01 -20.24
CA ALA A 117 -19.15 -7.32 -21.38
C ALA A 117 -18.75 -5.83 -21.47
N ARG A 118 -18.57 -5.16 -20.33
CA ARG A 118 -18.01 -3.80 -20.27
C ARG A 118 -16.58 -3.75 -20.77
N GLN A 119 -15.73 -4.70 -20.37
CA GLN A 119 -14.35 -4.78 -20.83
C GLN A 119 -14.31 -4.93 -22.36
N GLU A 120 -15.03 -5.91 -22.91
CA GLU A 120 -15.06 -6.15 -24.36
C GLU A 120 -15.53 -4.91 -25.15
N THR A 121 -16.55 -4.21 -24.62
CA THR A 121 -17.04 -2.95 -25.21
C THR A 121 -15.98 -1.85 -25.15
N CYS A 122 -15.24 -1.76 -24.05
CA CYS A 122 -14.16 -0.79 -23.87
C CYS A 122 -13.01 -1.05 -24.85
N GLU A 123 -12.54 -2.30 -24.94
CA GLU A 123 -11.48 -2.73 -25.85
C GLU A 123 -11.87 -2.47 -27.31
N THR A 124 -13.10 -2.82 -27.69
CA THR A 124 -13.65 -2.56 -29.04
C THR A 124 -13.67 -1.06 -29.38
N GLN A 125 -13.93 -0.19 -28.40
CA GLN A 125 -13.85 1.27 -28.61
C GLN A 125 -12.41 1.76 -28.71
N CYS A 126 -11.48 1.18 -27.93
CA CYS A 126 -10.05 1.48 -27.99
C CYS A 126 -9.48 1.15 -29.38
N GLU A 127 -9.79 -0.03 -29.93
CA GLU A 127 -9.38 -0.43 -31.27
C GLU A 127 -9.90 0.54 -32.35
N GLN A 128 -11.17 0.94 -32.26
CA GLN A 128 -11.78 1.89 -33.20
C GLN A 128 -11.16 3.28 -33.11
N ARG A 129 -10.82 3.73 -31.90
CA ARG A 129 -10.24 5.06 -31.68
C ARG A 129 -8.75 5.11 -32.06
N HIS A 130 -8.03 3.99 -31.95
CA HIS A 130 -6.60 3.89 -32.19
C HIS A 130 -6.23 2.77 -33.19
N PRO A 131 -6.69 2.82 -34.46
CA PRO A 131 -6.54 1.72 -35.42
C PRO A 131 -5.09 1.45 -35.86
N HIS A 132 -4.20 2.43 -35.74
CA HIS A 132 -2.80 2.35 -36.19
C HIS A 132 -1.80 2.89 -35.17
N ASP A 133 -2.22 3.06 -33.91
CA ASP A 133 -1.36 3.55 -32.83
C ASP A 133 -1.32 2.51 -31.71
N ASP A 134 -0.35 1.61 -31.79
CA ASP A 134 -0.19 0.50 -30.84
C ASP A 134 0.12 1.00 -29.42
N TYR A 135 0.82 2.13 -29.29
CA TYR A 135 1.12 2.71 -27.99
C TYR A 135 -0.15 3.26 -27.34
N ALA A 136 -0.92 4.07 -28.07
CA ALA A 136 -2.19 4.58 -27.56
C ALA A 136 -3.19 3.45 -27.27
N ARG A 137 -3.21 2.39 -28.09
CA ARG A 137 -4.04 1.20 -27.84
C ARG A 137 -3.66 0.51 -26.54
N SER A 138 -2.38 0.24 -26.30
CA SER A 138 -1.91 -0.40 -25.06
C SER A 138 -2.26 0.40 -23.79
N GLY A 139 -2.20 1.74 -23.89
CA GLY A 139 -2.64 2.62 -22.80
C GLY A 139 -4.15 2.54 -22.57
N CYS A 140 -4.94 2.49 -23.64
CA CYS A 140 -6.38 2.34 -23.59
C CYS A 140 -6.80 0.98 -23.00
N ASP A 141 -6.16 -0.11 -23.41
CA ASP A 141 -6.42 -1.46 -22.89
C ASP A 141 -6.13 -1.56 -21.39
N SER A 142 -5.07 -0.89 -20.91
CA SER A 142 -4.74 -0.82 -19.49
C SER A 142 -5.86 -0.16 -18.67
N VAL A 143 -6.51 0.88 -19.22
CA VAL A 143 -7.67 1.52 -18.59
C VAL A 143 -8.88 0.59 -18.58
N CYS A 144 -9.14 -0.13 -19.67
CA CYS A 144 -10.23 -1.12 -19.73
C CYS A 144 -10.06 -2.25 -18.69
N ALA A 145 -8.82 -2.73 -18.51
CA ALA A 145 -8.50 -3.73 -17.49
C ALA A 145 -8.75 -3.19 -16.06
N LEU A 146 -8.41 -1.92 -15.80
CA LEU A 146 -8.69 -1.28 -14.51
C LEU A 146 -10.19 -1.06 -14.28
N ASP A 147 -10.96 -0.67 -15.31
CA ASP A 147 -12.42 -0.54 -15.21
C ASP A 147 -13.06 -1.88 -14.86
N ARG A 148 -12.62 -2.97 -15.49
CA ARG A 148 -13.06 -4.33 -15.16
C ARG A 148 -12.72 -4.69 -13.71
N ALA A 149 -11.47 -4.53 -13.30
CA ALA A 149 -11.05 -4.86 -11.93
C ALA A 149 -11.87 -4.07 -10.90
N THR A 150 -12.17 -2.80 -11.17
CA THR A 150 -13.01 -1.96 -10.32
C THR A 150 -14.46 -2.44 -10.30
N CYS A 151 -15.00 -2.83 -11.45
CA CYS A 151 -16.35 -3.40 -11.56
C CYS A 151 -16.47 -4.71 -10.77
N GLU A 152 -15.51 -5.62 -10.92
CA GLU A 152 -15.47 -6.89 -10.18
C GLU A 152 -15.30 -6.67 -8.67
N ALA A 153 -14.45 -5.73 -8.27
CA ALA A 153 -14.28 -5.35 -6.87
C ALA A 153 -15.58 -4.80 -6.27
N ASN A 154 -16.27 -3.90 -6.98
CA ASN A 154 -17.57 -3.37 -6.54
C ASN A 154 -18.64 -4.45 -6.47
N ALA A 155 -18.70 -5.34 -7.47
CA ALA A 155 -19.61 -6.48 -7.47
C ALA A 155 -19.35 -7.39 -6.26
N GLY A 156 -18.09 -7.65 -5.94
CA GLY A 156 -17.69 -8.40 -4.75
C GLY A 156 -18.10 -7.70 -3.46
N VAL A 157 -17.90 -6.38 -3.36
CA VAL A 157 -18.31 -5.58 -2.19
C VAL A 157 -19.83 -5.59 -2.02
N GLU A 158 -20.59 -5.43 -3.09
CA GLU A 158 -22.06 -5.46 -3.03
C GLU A 158 -22.59 -6.84 -2.63
N ALA A 159 -22.01 -7.92 -3.19
CA ALA A 159 -22.34 -9.29 -2.80
C ALA A 159 -21.97 -9.57 -1.33
N ALA A 160 -20.84 -9.03 -0.87
CA ALA A 160 -20.41 -9.15 0.52
C ALA A 160 -21.15 -8.22 1.48
N ARG A 161 -21.86 -7.19 1.00
CA ARG A 161 -22.56 -6.19 1.84
C ARG A 161 -23.45 -6.80 2.94
N PRO A 162 -24.37 -7.75 2.65
CA PRO A 162 -25.18 -8.35 3.72
C PRO A 162 -24.36 -9.14 4.73
N PHE A 163 -23.22 -9.70 4.33
CA PHE A 163 -22.30 -10.35 5.24
C PHE A 163 -21.57 -9.33 6.13
N ILE A 164 -21.03 -8.26 5.52
CA ILE A 164 -20.37 -7.15 6.22
C ILE A 164 -21.33 -6.50 7.23
N GLU A 165 -22.58 -6.24 6.85
CA GLU A 165 -23.60 -5.66 7.74
C GLU A 165 -23.91 -6.58 8.95
N ARG A 166 -23.87 -7.92 8.76
CA ARG A 166 -24.07 -8.87 9.87
C ARG A 166 -22.87 -8.90 10.81
N GLU A 167 -21.66 -8.94 10.27
CA GLU A 167 -20.45 -9.00 11.09
C GLU A 167 -20.18 -7.66 11.78
N ALA A 168 -20.46 -6.53 11.13
CA ALA A 168 -20.40 -5.21 11.77
C ALA A 168 -21.34 -5.14 12.98
N ARG A 169 -22.57 -5.65 12.85
CA ARG A 169 -23.53 -5.71 13.96
C ARG A 169 -23.07 -6.64 15.08
N ARG A 170 -22.52 -7.81 14.76
CA ARG A 170 -21.95 -8.71 15.76
C ARG A 170 -20.77 -8.07 16.50
N LEU A 171 -19.96 -7.29 15.79
CA LEU A 171 -18.84 -6.56 16.38
C LEU A 171 -19.32 -5.44 17.30
N GLU A 172 -20.34 -4.67 16.89
CA GLU A 172 -21.02 -3.67 17.73
C GLU A 172 -21.58 -4.31 19.01
N GLU A 173 -22.32 -5.42 18.88
CA GLU A 173 -22.86 -6.17 20.03
C GLU A 173 -21.75 -6.68 20.98
N PHE A 174 -20.63 -7.13 20.44
CA PHE A 174 -19.47 -7.54 21.23
C PHE A 174 -18.87 -6.36 22.02
N PHE A 175 -18.68 -5.20 21.36
CA PHE A 175 -18.14 -4.01 22.03
C PHE A 175 -19.13 -3.41 23.04
N ASP A 176 -20.42 -3.36 22.72
CA ASP A 176 -21.46 -2.94 23.66
C ASP A 176 -21.53 -3.86 24.87
N GLY A 177 -21.38 -5.17 24.70
CA GLY A 177 -21.29 -6.10 25.83
C GLY A 177 -20.01 -5.94 26.67
N LEU A 178 -18.91 -5.47 26.06
CA LEU A 178 -17.63 -5.26 26.72
C LEU A 178 -17.54 -3.91 27.45
N LEU A 179 -18.29 -2.91 26.97
CA LEU A 179 -18.34 -1.55 27.52
C LEU A 179 -19.61 -1.27 28.35
N GLY A 180 -20.65 -2.08 28.19
CA GLY A 180 -22.02 -1.78 28.64
C GLY A 180 -22.38 -2.22 30.05
N ASP A 181 -21.66 -3.13 30.69
CA ASP A 181 -22.01 -3.61 32.03
C ASP A 181 -20.81 -3.62 32.97
N GLY A 182 -20.58 -2.47 33.62
CA GLY A 182 -19.90 -2.46 34.93
C GLY A 182 -18.47 -1.94 34.98
N GLU A 183 -18.16 -0.82 34.30
CA GLU A 183 -17.07 0.02 34.80
C GLU A 183 -17.67 0.84 35.97
N PRO A 184 -17.44 0.48 37.25
CA PRO A 184 -17.80 1.38 38.35
C PRO A 184 -17.13 2.71 38.06
N ALA A 185 -17.88 3.81 38.23
CA ALA A 185 -17.36 5.16 37.99
C ALA A 185 -15.93 5.25 38.55
N PRO A 186 -14.95 5.69 37.73
CA PRO A 186 -13.58 5.78 38.18
C PRO A 186 -13.57 6.50 39.54
N PRO A 187 -12.87 5.98 40.56
CA PRO A 187 -12.88 6.59 41.88
C PRO A 187 -12.57 8.07 41.71
N GLU A 188 -13.34 8.93 42.38
CA GLU A 188 -13.12 10.38 42.30
C GLU A 188 -11.64 10.64 42.54
N PRO A 189 -10.97 11.41 41.65
CA PRO A 189 -9.56 11.69 41.83
C PRO A 189 -9.38 12.29 43.24
N PRO A 190 -8.34 11.88 43.99
CA PRO A 190 -8.11 12.41 45.32
C PRO A 190 -8.12 13.94 45.23
N THR A 191 -8.86 14.56 46.14
CA THR A 191 -8.88 16.00 46.35
C THR A 191 -7.46 16.44 46.65
N TRP A 192 -6.76 16.94 45.62
CA TRP A 192 -5.43 17.50 45.78
C TRP A 192 -5.48 18.62 46.83
N GLY A 193 -4.97 18.33 48.03
CA GLY A 193 -4.92 19.28 49.14
C GLY A 193 -5.57 18.84 50.46
N GLU A 194 -6.15 17.65 50.58
CA GLU A 194 -6.43 17.11 51.91
C GLU A 194 -5.13 16.58 52.55
N PRO A 195 -4.71 17.11 53.71
CA PRO A 195 -3.54 16.61 54.41
C PRO A 195 -3.77 15.15 54.80
N ASN A 196 -2.80 14.28 54.53
CA ASN A 196 -2.80 12.95 55.11
C ASN A 196 -2.89 13.06 56.65
N PRO A 197 -3.45 12.07 57.37
CA PRO A 197 -3.59 12.11 58.82
C PRO A 197 -2.25 12.19 59.57
N ASP A 198 -1.14 12.00 58.87
CA ASP A 198 0.23 12.19 59.35
C ASP A 198 0.83 13.58 59.02
N GLY A 199 0.05 14.46 58.40
CA GLY A 199 0.44 15.83 58.04
C GLY A 199 1.26 15.96 56.75
N THR A 200 1.39 14.89 55.97
CA THR A 200 2.08 14.93 54.68
C THR A 200 1.13 15.30 53.53
N VAL A 201 1.70 15.84 52.45
CA VAL A 201 0.98 16.10 51.18
C VAL A 201 1.67 15.23 50.13
N ASP A 202 0.95 14.29 49.53
CA ASP A 202 1.48 13.51 48.41
C ASP A 202 1.66 14.43 47.19
N LEU A 203 2.90 14.54 46.70
CA LEU A 203 3.31 15.30 45.52
C LEU A 203 3.28 14.41 44.27
#